data_AF-A0A060YUA6-F1
#
_entry.id   AF-A0A060YUA6-F1
#
_cell.length_a   1.000
_cell.length_b   1.000
_cell.length_c   1.000
_cell.angle_alpha   90.00
_cell.angle_beta   90.00
_cell.angle_gamma   90.00
#
_symmetry.space_group_name_H-M   'P 1'
#
loop_
_entity.id
_entity.type
_entity.pdbx_description
1 polymer ?
#
loop_
_entity_poly.entity_id
_entity_poly.type
_entity_poly.pdbx_seq_one_letter_code
_entity_poly.pdbx_strand_id
1 'polypeptide(L)'
;RFTLSLSPGRKESKPTVHPGGSGSTPSHPRLPSPPPPRPTKHSDRSFQSRCEGGFDAVANIRGEVFFFKGPHFWRMQRTGNLVSLNPALIRNFWMGLPPETNKIDAVYERKSDGIIIFFIGAQYWVFKDNVARPGYPRPLAEWGMRTKDGKKVERVEAAFVWAHNGKTYLFSMGEFWKFDEGRKEEGRKPEGGYPKDAALWRGVPADPDDIISWGEGDAYFFKDNLYWVMQRGGLDQDNVTPKSIAVDWLRCPHVPTPTPHLPANPHPRGKDCSCDLSRASAIPICSWLILLSVVVQLICFKLTR
;
A
#
# COMPACT_ATOMS: atom_id res chain seq x y z
N ARG A 1 42.16 2.00 -54.49
CA ARG A 1 42.38 2.50 -55.87
C ARG A 1 41.04 2.32 -56.58
N PHE A 2 40.25 3.37 -56.76
CA PHE A 2 40.22 4.20 -58.00
C PHE A 2 40.07 3.31 -59.25
N THR A 3 39.16 3.46 -60.21
CA THR A 3 38.04 4.37 -60.53
C THR A 3 37.48 3.83 -61.86
N LEU A 4 36.21 4.10 -62.16
CA LEU A 4 35.64 4.53 -63.46
C LEU A 4 36.11 3.89 -64.78
N SER A 5 35.14 3.53 -65.63
CA SER A 5 35.22 3.87 -67.06
C SER A 5 33.96 4.63 -67.49
N LEU A 6 34.20 5.65 -68.30
CA LEU A 6 33.29 6.69 -68.78
C LEU A 6 32.86 6.43 -70.24
N SER A 7 31.62 6.87 -70.55
CA SER A 7 31.19 7.63 -71.76
C SER A 7 31.18 6.92 -73.13
N PRO A 8 30.60 7.53 -74.21
CA PRO A 8 29.90 8.83 -74.40
C PRO A 8 28.49 8.65 -75.05
N GLY A 9 27.62 9.62 -75.37
CA GLY A 9 27.58 11.08 -75.46
C GLY A 9 26.68 11.51 -76.65
N ARG A 10 26.10 12.74 -76.60
CA ARG A 10 25.43 13.54 -77.67
C ARG A 10 23.93 13.23 -77.97
N LYS A 11 23.02 14.18 -78.23
CA LYS A 11 23.05 15.60 -78.70
C LYS A 11 21.89 16.42 -78.12
N GLU A 12 22.11 17.73 -78.11
CA GLU A 12 21.23 18.84 -77.74
C GLU A 12 20.37 19.33 -78.92
N SER A 13 19.13 19.74 -78.68
CA SER A 13 18.36 20.66 -79.54
C SER A 13 17.36 21.50 -78.73
N LYS A 14 17.32 22.80 -79.06
CA LYS A 14 16.40 23.87 -78.62
C LYS A 14 15.84 24.50 -79.92
N PRO A 15 14.88 25.45 -79.96
CA PRO A 15 13.82 25.87 -79.02
C PRO A 15 12.42 25.89 -79.69
N THR A 16 11.34 26.09 -78.93
CA THR A 16 10.20 26.88 -79.44
C THR A 16 9.54 27.65 -78.30
N VAL A 17 9.50 28.97 -78.45
CA VAL A 17 8.87 29.94 -77.55
C VAL A 17 7.44 30.15 -78.02
N HIS A 18 6.46 30.02 -77.12
CA HIS A 18 5.22 30.79 -77.19
C HIS A 18 4.86 31.31 -75.80
N PRO A 19 4.40 32.57 -75.69
CA PRO A 19 4.18 33.25 -74.42
C PRO A 19 2.74 33.05 -73.94
N GLY A 20 2.54 32.89 -72.64
CA GLY A 20 1.19 32.95 -72.08
C GLY A 20 1.07 32.50 -70.64
N GLY A 21 1.04 33.46 -69.72
CA GLY A 21 0.05 33.45 -68.65
C GLY A 21 0.43 32.83 -67.31
N SER A 22 0.67 33.72 -66.35
CA SER A 22 0.27 33.66 -64.94
C SER A 22 0.85 32.56 -64.03
N GLY A 23 1.58 33.02 -63.01
CA GLY A 23 2.29 32.18 -62.05
C GLY A 23 1.41 31.24 -61.23
N SER A 24 1.98 30.08 -60.91
CA SER A 24 1.55 29.20 -59.84
C SER A 24 2.77 28.83 -59.00
N THR A 25 2.67 29.11 -57.71
CA THR A 25 3.64 28.76 -56.67
C THR A 25 3.69 27.23 -56.54
N PRO A 26 4.87 26.58 -56.38
CA PRO A 26 4.91 25.13 -56.21
C PRO A 26 4.35 24.74 -54.83
N SER A 27 3.29 23.94 -54.78
CA SER A 27 2.78 23.39 -53.54
C SER A 27 3.69 22.26 -53.04
N HIS A 28 4.28 22.45 -51.85
CA HIS A 28 5.00 21.39 -51.17
C HIS A 28 4.06 20.22 -50.81
N PRO A 29 4.53 18.96 -50.85
CA PRO A 29 3.74 17.82 -50.41
C PRO A 29 3.40 17.95 -48.93
N ARG A 30 2.11 17.88 -48.60
CA ARG A 30 1.62 17.93 -47.22
C ARG A 30 2.00 16.64 -46.52
N LEU A 31 2.71 16.74 -45.39
CA LEU A 31 2.98 15.59 -44.51
C LEU A 31 1.66 14.98 -44.02
N PRO A 32 1.58 13.64 -43.87
CA PRO A 32 0.41 13.00 -43.28
C PRO A 32 0.14 13.54 -41.88
N SER A 33 -1.12 13.85 -41.59
CA SER A 33 -1.55 14.22 -40.25
C SER A 33 -1.26 13.09 -39.26
N PRO A 34 -0.77 13.39 -38.04
CA PRO A 34 -0.52 12.38 -37.04
C PRO A 34 -1.81 11.60 -36.73
N PRO A 35 -1.71 10.29 -36.46
CA PRO A 35 -2.88 9.48 -36.14
C PRO A 35 -3.59 10.05 -34.90
N PRO A 36 -4.93 9.93 -34.82
CA PRO A 36 -5.69 10.41 -33.67
C PRO A 36 -5.15 9.77 -32.38
N PRO A 37 -5.18 10.50 -31.25
CA PRO A 37 -4.69 9.97 -29.99
C PRO A 37 -5.45 8.68 -29.64
N ARG A 38 -4.69 7.59 -29.54
CA ARG A 38 -5.24 6.29 -29.15
C ARG A 38 -5.80 6.42 -27.72
N PRO A 39 -7.03 5.94 -27.42
CA PRO A 39 -7.57 6.01 -26.07
C PRO A 39 -6.64 5.27 -25.10
N THR A 40 -6.10 6.01 -24.13
CA THR A 40 -5.28 5.49 -23.02
C THR A 40 -6.16 4.74 -22.01
N LYS A 41 -6.74 3.60 -22.42
CA LYS A 41 -7.54 2.73 -21.52
C LYS A 41 -6.77 2.23 -20.30
N HIS A 42 -5.44 2.30 -20.31
CA HIS A 42 -4.59 1.89 -19.20
C HIS A 42 -4.59 2.87 -18.02
N SER A 43 -5.02 4.13 -18.20
CA SER A 43 -5.00 5.10 -17.10
C SER A 43 -6.10 4.82 -16.06
N ASP A 44 -7.23 4.20 -16.45
CA ASP A 44 -8.38 4.01 -15.56
C ASP A 44 -8.18 2.83 -14.58
N ARG A 45 -7.85 1.64 -15.09
CA ARG A 45 -7.60 0.45 -14.24
C ARG A 45 -6.37 0.58 -13.35
N SER A 46 -5.31 1.20 -13.88
CA SER A 46 -4.08 1.46 -13.12
C SER A 46 -4.33 2.46 -11.99
N PHE A 47 -5.07 3.53 -12.28
CA PHE A 47 -5.50 4.51 -11.29
C PHE A 47 -6.36 3.86 -10.21
N GLN A 48 -7.39 3.10 -10.60
CA GLN A 48 -8.27 2.41 -9.68
C GLN A 48 -7.48 1.47 -8.75
N SER A 49 -6.64 0.59 -9.33
CA SER A 49 -5.84 -0.37 -8.54
C SER A 49 -4.89 0.30 -7.53
N ARG A 50 -4.28 1.44 -7.92
CA ARG A 50 -3.38 2.22 -7.06
C ARG A 50 -4.14 2.98 -5.96
N CYS A 51 -5.27 3.60 -6.29
CA CYS A 51 -5.97 4.52 -5.38
C CYS A 51 -6.97 3.83 -4.45
N GLU A 52 -7.39 2.61 -4.74
CA GLU A 52 -8.24 1.80 -3.85
C GLU A 52 -7.51 1.28 -2.60
N GLY A 53 -6.17 1.21 -2.61
CA GLY A 53 -5.40 0.58 -1.53
C GLY A 53 -5.46 -0.95 -1.59
N GLY A 54 -5.38 -1.62 -0.45
CA GLY A 54 -5.42 -3.08 -0.35
C GLY A 54 -4.21 -3.72 -1.03
N PHE A 55 -3.02 -3.32 -0.59
CA PHE A 55 -1.75 -3.87 -1.06
C PHE A 55 -1.49 -5.21 -0.37
N ASP A 56 -0.91 -6.15 -1.11
CA ASP A 56 -0.56 -7.46 -0.56
C ASP A 56 0.65 -7.40 0.37
N ALA A 57 1.58 -6.46 0.11
CA ALA A 57 2.75 -6.18 0.94
C ALA A 57 3.26 -4.75 0.69
N VAL A 58 3.88 -4.15 1.69
CA VAL A 58 4.54 -2.83 1.64
C VAL A 58 5.92 -2.93 2.26
N ALA A 59 6.97 -2.57 1.50
CA ALA A 59 8.34 -2.81 1.95
C ALA A 59 9.24 -1.59 1.77
N ASN A 60 10.04 -1.28 2.80
CA ASN A 60 11.16 -0.34 2.66
C ASN A 60 12.43 -1.10 2.29
N ILE A 61 12.90 -0.89 1.06
CA ILE A 61 14.12 -1.51 0.52
C ILE A 61 15.05 -0.39 0.09
N ARG A 62 16.21 -0.28 0.75
CA ARG A 62 17.24 0.75 0.48
C ARG A 62 16.73 2.19 0.59
N GLY A 63 15.66 2.41 1.34
CA GLY A 63 15.04 3.72 1.49
C GLY A 63 14.14 4.11 0.31
N GLU A 64 13.71 3.14 -0.50
CA GLU A 64 12.56 3.26 -1.39
C GLU A 64 11.41 2.40 -0.85
N VAL A 65 10.17 2.87 -0.99
CA VAL A 65 8.99 2.10 -0.55
C VAL A 65 8.32 1.43 -1.75
N PHE A 66 8.13 0.13 -1.65
CA PHE A 66 7.48 -0.70 -2.65
C PHE A 66 6.08 -1.08 -2.16
N PHE A 67 5.08 -0.91 -3.03
CA PHE A 67 3.70 -1.30 -2.79
C PHE A 67 3.33 -2.42 -3.76
N PHE A 68 3.22 -3.65 -3.26
CA PHE A 68 2.95 -4.84 -4.06
C PHE A 68 1.44 -5.12 -4.10
N LYS A 69 0.89 -5.42 -5.28
CA LYS A 69 -0.52 -5.82 -5.46
C LYS A 69 -0.67 -6.68 -6.69
N GLY A 70 -1.15 -7.91 -6.52
CA GLY A 70 -1.23 -8.85 -7.61
C GLY A 70 0.17 -9.16 -8.18
N PRO A 71 0.31 -9.27 -9.51
CA PRO A 71 1.60 -9.43 -10.18
C PRO A 71 2.37 -8.10 -10.37
N HIS A 72 1.95 -7.03 -9.71
CA HIS A 72 2.40 -5.66 -9.95
C HIS A 72 2.96 -4.99 -8.69
N PHE A 73 3.74 -3.92 -8.89
CA PHE A 73 4.13 -3.02 -7.81
C PHE A 73 4.26 -1.56 -8.26
N TRP A 74 4.13 -0.65 -7.30
CA TRP A 74 4.55 0.75 -7.41
C TRP A 74 5.77 0.98 -6.52
N ARG A 75 6.60 1.97 -6.88
CA ARG A 75 7.79 2.33 -6.13
C ARG A 75 7.83 3.82 -5.88
N MET A 76 8.03 4.19 -4.62
CA MET A 76 8.24 5.55 -4.16
C MET A 76 9.70 5.74 -3.76
N GLN A 77 10.32 6.79 -4.28
CA GLN A 77 11.69 7.16 -3.94
C GLN A 77 11.79 7.74 -2.53
N ARG A 78 13.01 7.81 -1.99
CA ARG A 78 13.29 8.47 -0.70
C ARG A 78 12.80 9.93 -0.63
N THR A 79 12.74 10.62 -1.77
CA THR A 79 12.21 11.99 -1.88
C THR A 79 10.69 12.07 -1.74
N GLY A 80 10.00 10.94 -1.60
CA GLY A 80 8.54 10.85 -1.52
C GLY A 80 7.86 10.85 -2.89
N ASN A 81 8.59 10.88 -4.00
CA ASN A 81 8.01 10.88 -5.34
C ASN A 81 7.77 9.45 -5.85
N LEU A 82 6.61 9.24 -6.48
CA LEU A 82 6.39 8.00 -7.23
C LEU A 82 7.29 7.97 -8.47
N VAL A 83 7.93 6.84 -8.70
CA VAL A 83 8.73 6.61 -9.91
C VAL A 83 7.84 6.59 -11.15
N SER A 84 6.64 6.03 -11.02
CA SER A 84 5.65 5.93 -12.10
C SER A 84 4.25 5.81 -11.50
N LEU A 85 3.26 6.42 -12.16
CA LEU A 85 1.84 6.22 -11.83
C LEU A 85 1.32 4.85 -12.32
N ASN A 86 1.98 4.28 -13.33
CA ASN A 86 1.69 2.94 -13.82
C ASN A 86 2.50 1.90 -13.05
N PRO A 87 1.90 0.74 -12.71
CA PRO A 87 2.60 -0.33 -12.04
C PRO A 87 3.69 -0.94 -12.92
N ALA A 88 4.76 -1.41 -12.28
CA ALA A 88 5.72 -2.32 -12.88
C ALA A 88 5.31 -3.77 -12.58
N LEU A 89 5.74 -4.71 -13.44
CA LEU A 89 5.55 -6.14 -13.19
C LEU A 89 6.61 -6.65 -12.24
N ILE A 90 6.20 -7.39 -11.21
CA ILE A 90 7.10 -7.97 -10.20
C ILE A 90 8.18 -8.82 -10.88
N ARG A 91 7.79 -9.75 -11.74
CA ARG A 91 8.71 -10.68 -12.44
C ARG A 91 9.78 -10.00 -13.30
N ASN A 92 9.51 -8.78 -13.79
CA ASN A 92 10.46 -8.06 -14.64
C ASN A 92 11.55 -7.38 -13.82
N PHE A 93 11.26 -7.07 -12.55
CA PHE A 93 12.19 -6.40 -11.66
C PHE A 93 12.86 -7.39 -10.71
N TRP A 94 12.07 -8.24 -10.04
CA TRP A 94 12.52 -9.25 -9.08
C TRP A 94 12.75 -10.58 -9.79
N MET A 95 13.99 -10.80 -10.23
CA MET A 95 14.39 -11.94 -11.05
C MET A 95 14.51 -13.22 -10.20
N GLY A 96 13.82 -14.28 -10.60
CA GLY A 96 13.86 -15.60 -9.95
C GLY A 96 12.62 -15.94 -9.12
N LEU A 97 11.63 -15.05 -9.03
CA LEU A 97 10.28 -15.44 -8.61
C LEU A 97 9.60 -16.27 -9.71
N PRO A 98 8.77 -17.27 -9.35
CA PRO A 98 7.99 -18.03 -10.33
C PRO A 98 7.10 -17.13 -11.21
N PRO A 99 6.93 -17.43 -12.51
CA PRO A 99 6.09 -16.64 -13.42
C PRO A 99 4.64 -16.43 -12.96
N GLU A 100 4.10 -17.39 -12.23
CA GLU A 100 2.75 -17.43 -11.67
C GLU A 100 2.59 -16.62 -10.36
N THR A 101 3.66 -16.05 -9.84
CA THR A 101 3.62 -15.25 -8.60
C THR A 101 2.68 -14.07 -8.78
N ASN A 102 1.55 -14.14 -8.10
CA ASN A 102 0.46 -13.16 -8.18
C ASN A 102 0.15 -12.52 -6.82
N LYS A 103 0.87 -12.86 -5.76
CA LYS A 103 0.73 -12.28 -4.43
C LYS A 103 2.06 -12.41 -3.69
N ILE A 104 2.46 -11.36 -3.00
CA ILE A 104 3.58 -11.36 -2.05
C ILE A 104 2.99 -11.10 -0.68
N ASP A 105 3.36 -11.89 0.33
CA ASP A 105 2.69 -11.79 1.63
C ASP A 105 3.40 -10.85 2.60
N ALA A 106 4.74 -10.78 2.56
CA ALA A 106 5.53 -9.80 3.30
C ALA A 106 6.93 -9.69 2.70
N VAL A 107 7.57 -8.52 2.82
CA VAL A 107 8.96 -8.32 2.37
C VAL A 107 9.71 -7.41 3.33
N TYR A 108 10.94 -7.78 3.68
CA TYR A 108 11.82 -6.89 4.44
C TYR A 108 13.26 -6.93 3.96
N GLU A 109 13.95 -5.81 4.14
CA GLU A 109 15.40 -5.71 3.98
C GLU A 109 16.09 -5.89 5.33
N ARG A 110 16.91 -6.92 5.43
CA ARG A 110 17.79 -7.12 6.58
C ARG A 110 18.94 -6.13 6.53
N LYS A 111 19.04 -5.27 7.55
CA LYS A 111 19.99 -4.15 7.58
C LYS A 111 21.45 -4.56 7.74
N SER A 112 21.74 -5.73 8.31
CA SER A 112 23.12 -6.17 8.56
C SER A 112 23.91 -6.50 7.29
N ASP A 113 23.24 -6.95 6.22
CA ASP A 113 23.89 -7.37 4.98
C ASP A 113 23.15 -6.93 3.70
N GLY A 114 22.06 -6.15 3.83
CA GLY A 114 21.28 -5.64 2.70
C GLY A 114 20.55 -6.73 1.91
N ILE A 115 20.41 -7.91 2.50
CA ILE A 115 19.66 -9.02 1.93
C ILE A 115 18.17 -8.74 2.06
N ILE A 116 17.42 -9.03 1.00
CA ILE A 116 15.97 -8.81 0.95
C ILE A 116 15.28 -10.17 1.01
N ILE A 117 14.31 -10.32 1.90
CA ILE A 117 13.60 -11.56 2.13
C ILE A 117 12.15 -11.36 1.70
N PHE A 118 11.66 -12.24 0.83
CA PHE A 118 10.27 -12.29 0.40
C PHE A 118 9.61 -13.50 1.05
N PHE A 119 8.44 -13.31 1.64
CA PHE A 119 7.56 -14.38 2.11
C PHE A 119 6.38 -14.52 1.17
N ILE A 120 6.13 -15.75 0.71
CA ILE A 120 5.02 -16.08 -0.20
C ILE A 120 4.48 -17.44 0.23
N GLY A 121 3.30 -17.45 0.86
CA GLY A 121 2.72 -18.59 1.53
C GLY A 121 3.68 -19.21 2.54
N ALA A 122 3.78 -20.54 2.52
CA ALA A 122 4.64 -21.31 3.41
C ALA A 122 6.11 -21.37 2.95
N GLN A 123 6.53 -20.44 2.08
CA GLN A 123 7.87 -20.39 1.50
C GLN A 123 8.47 -18.98 1.62
N TYR A 124 9.79 -18.92 1.55
CA TYR A 124 10.50 -17.65 1.47
C TYR A 124 11.64 -17.70 0.43
N TRP A 125 11.94 -16.53 -0.11
CA TRP A 125 13.03 -16.29 -1.04
C TRP A 125 14.02 -15.31 -0.44
N VAL A 126 15.27 -15.42 -0.85
CA VAL A 126 16.32 -14.49 -0.47
C VAL A 126 16.89 -13.86 -1.72
N PHE A 127 16.90 -12.54 -1.74
CA PHE A 127 17.38 -11.71 -2.82
C PHE A 127 18.66 -10.99 -2.40
N LYS A 128 19.61 -10.92 -3.33
CA LYS A 128 20.67 -9.92 -3.31
C LYS A 128 20.40 -8.97 -4.45
N ASP A 129 20.30 -7.68 -4.13
CA ASP A 129 19.77 -6.68 -5.06
C ASP A 129 18.38 -7.13 -5.54
N ASN A 130 18.19 -7.31 -6.84
CA ASN A 130 16.93 -7.74 -7.44
C ASN A 130 16.99 -9.18 -7.97
N VAL A 131 17.98 -9.98 -7.56
CA VAL A 131 18.18 -11.36 -8.04
C VAL A 131 18.02 -12.37 -6.90
N ALA A 132 17.14 -13.35 -7.09
CA ALA A 132 16.96 -14.45 -6.17
C ALA A 132 18.25 -15.28 -6.07
N ARG A 133 18.64 -15.63 -4.86
CA ARG A 133 19.80 -16.48 -4.63
C ARG A 133 19.51 -17.93 -5.04
N PRO A 134 20.52 -18.68 -5.50
CA PRO A 134 20.38 -20.12 -5.72
C PRO A 134 19.93 -20.86 -4.45
N GLY A 135 19.11 -21.90 -4.63
CA GLY A 135 18.59 -22.72 -3.53
C GLY A 135 17.38 -22.12 -2.80
N TYR A 136 16.67 -21.18 -3.44
CA TYR A 136 15.38 -20.65 -3.01
C TYR A 136 14.29 -20.94 -4.07
N PRO A 137 13.02 -21.10 -3.68
CA PRO A 137 12.47 -20.91 -2.33
C PRO A 137 12.93 -21.95 -1.31
N ARG A 138 12.77 -21.60 -0.03
CA ARG A 138 12.90 -22.52 1.10
C ARG A 138 11.66 -22.52 1.98
N PRO A 139 11.39 -23.60 2.74
CA PRO A 139 10.23 -23.67 3.63
C PRO A 139 10.28 -22.63 4.74
N LEU A 140 9.16 -21.95 4.99
CA LEU A 140 9.00 -21.02 6.12
C LEU A 140 9.27 -21.69 7.48
N ALA A 141 9.05 -23.00 7.58
CA ALA A 141 9.36 -23.77 8.78
C ALA A 141 10.83 -23.67 9.24
N GLU A 142 11.78 -23.32 8.34
CA GLU A 142 13.18 -23.06 8.72
C GLU A 142 13.34 -21.85 9.65
N TRP A 143 12.35 -20.95 9.73
CA TRP A 143 12.34 -19.80 10.64
C TRP A 143 12.00 -20.16 12.09
N GLY A 144 11.62 -21.41 12.36
CA GLY A 144 11.35 -21.89 13.72
C GLY A 144 10.15 -21.23 14.40
N MET A 145 9.29 -20.51 13.65
CA MET A 145 8.11 -19.86 14.20
C MET A 145 7.02 -20.90 14.54
N ARG A 146 6.57 -20.85 15.79
CA ARG A 146 5.43 -21.60 16.31
C ARG A 146 4.47 -20.65 16.97
N THR A 147 3.17 -20.85 16.77
CA THR A 147 2.11 -20.10 17.48
C THR A 147 2.12 -20.43 18.97
N LYS A 148 1.40 -19.67 19.81
CA LYS A 148 1.23 -20.04 21.24
C LYS A 148 0.69 -21.47 21.43
N ASP A 149 -0.16 -21.94 20.52
CA ASP A 149 -0.70 -23.31 20.51
C ASP A 149 0.27 -24.36 19.91
N GLY A 150 1.50 -23.99 19.57
CA GLY A 150 2.53 -24.89 19.04
C GLY A 150 2.41 -25.26 17.56
N LYS A 151 1.47 -24.65 16.82
CA LYS A 151 1.29 -24.88 15.38
C LYS A 151 2.41 -24.22 14.59
N LYS A 152 2.76 -24.78 13.43
CA LYS A 152 3.70 -24.15 12.50
C LYS A 152 3.03 -22.92 11.88
N VAL A 153 3.79 -21.85 11.72
CA VAL A 153 3.36 -20.68 10.94
C VAL A 153 3.48 -21.00 9.46
N GLU A 154 2.41 -20.76 8.71
CA GLU A 154 2.32 -21.07 7.27
C GLU A 154 2.31 -19.82 6.38
N ARG A 155 2.25 -18.63 6.97
CA ARG A 155 2.21 -17.34 6.27
C ARG A 155 2.75 -16.24 7.17
N VAL A 156 3.42 -15.25 6.59
CA VAL A 156 3.83 -14.01 7.28
C VAL A 156 3.00 -12.88 6.70
N GLU A 157 2.35 -12.09 7.55
CA GLU A 157 1.50 -10.97 7.16
C GLU A 157 2.28 -9.66 7.12
N ALA A 158 3.20 -9.44 8.07
CA ALA A 158 4.06 -8.27 8.05
C ALA A 158 5.49 -8.63 8.46
N ALA A 159 6.49 -7.98 7.88
CA ALA A 159 7.88 -8.20 8.25
C ALA A 159 8.66 -6.89 8.19
N PHE A 160 9.35 -6.53 9.27
CA PHE A 160 10.14 -5.31 9.29
C PHE A 160 11.32 -5.37 10.26
N VAL A 161 12.35 -4.58 9.97
CA VAL A 161 13.40 -4.28 10.95
C VAL A 161 12.99 -3.02 11.69
N TRP A 162 12.81 -3.11 13.00
CA TRP A 162 12.44 -1.95 13.81
C TRP A 162 13.67 -1.08 14.05
N ALA A 163 13.65 0.15 13.54
CA ALA A 163 14.83 1.03 13.57
C ALA A 163 15.33 1.32 14.99
N HIS A 164 14.44 1.31 15.99
CA HIS A 164 14.77 1.62 17.38
C HIS A 164 15.71 0.62 18.05
N ASN A 165 15.65 -0.66 17.70
CA ASN A 165 16.51 -1.69 18.30
C ASN A 165 17.22 -2.59 17.28
N GLY A 166 16.99 -2.37 15.99
CA GLY A 166 17.60 -3.12 14.89
C GLY A 166 17.17 -4.58 14.80
N LYS A 167 16.15 -5.00 15.55
CA LYS A 167 15.64 -6.38 15.56
C LYS A 167 14.60 -6.55 14.46
N THR A 168 14.51 -7.76 13.92
CA THR A 168 13.51 -8.11 12.91
C THR A 168 12.26 -8.61 13.62
N TYR A 169 11.10 -8.13 13.18
CA TYR A 169 9.79 -8.56 13.67
C TYR A 169 8.99 -9.14 12.52
N LEU A 170 8.38 -10.30 12.75
CA LEU A 170 7.48 -10.97 11.80
C LEU A 170 6.13 -11.14 12.47
N PHE A 171 5.04 -10.81 11.76
CA PHE A 171 3.67 -10.90 12.24
C PHE A 171 2.92 -11.97 11.47
N SER A 172 2.05 -12.70 12.16
CA SER A 172 1.16 -13.69 11.57
C SER A 172 0.02 -13.98 12.53
N MET A 173 -1.22 -13.96 12.05
CA MET A 173 -2.41 -14.38 12.79
C MET A 173 -2.59 -13.66 14.14
N GLY A 174 -2.30 -12.35 14.18
CA GLY A 174 -2.39 -11.56 15.42
C GLY A 174 -1.30 -11.85 16.45
N GLU A 175 -0.28 -12.60 16.07
CA GLU A 175 0.91 -12.85 16.86
C GLU A 175 2.15 -12.28 16.17
N PHE A 176 3.21 -12.03 16.94
CA PHE A 176 4.49 -11.64 16.35
C PHE A 176 5.68 -12.32 17.02
N TRP A 177 6.75 -12.48 16.24
CA TRP A 177 8.04 -13.03 16.64
C TRP A 177 9.12 -11.98 16.45
N LYS A 178 10.10 -11.98 17.35
CA LYS A 178 11.27 -11.11 17.28
C LYS A 178 12.51 -11.94 17.01
N PHE A 179 13.38 -11.45 16.14
CA PHE A 179 14.61 -12.13 15.74
C PHE A 179 15.83 -11.22 15.95
N ASP A 180 16.90 -11.84 16.42
CA ASP A 180 18.21 -11.24 16.56
C ASP A 180 19.14 -11.70 15.43
N GLU A 181 19.27 -10.88 14.40
CA GLU A 181 20.12 -11.20 13.23
C GLU A 181 21.63 -11.24 13.57
N GLY A 182 22.03 -10.78 14.76
CA GLY A 182 23.42 -10.84 15.24
C GLY A 182 23.84 -12.24 15.74
N ARG A 183 22.87 -13.10 16.09
CA ARG A 183 23.14 -14.42 16.70
C ARG A 183 23.37 -15.49 15.64
N LYS A 184 24.53 -15.43 14.99
CA LYS A 184 24.91 -16.40 13.95
C LYS A 184 24.98 -17.85 14.47
N GLU A 185 25.26 -18.04 15.76
CA GLU A 185 25.49 -19.36 16.38
C GLU A 185 24.20 -20.12 16.72
N GLU A 186 23.07 -19.43 16.95
CA GLU A 186 21.80 -20.05 17.37
C GLU A 186 20.92 -20.52 16.19
N GLY A 187 21.36 -20.22 14.96
CA GLY A 187 20.55 -20.36 13.76
C GLY A 187 19.43 -19.32 13.68
N ARG A 188 18.68 -19.33 12.58
CA ARG A 188 17.55 -18.41 12.37
C ARG A 188 16.35 -18.89 13.19
N LYS A 189 16.26 -18.45 14.45
CA LYS A 189 15.15 -18.77 15.37
C LYS A 189 14.65 -17.51 16.07
N PRO A 190 13.37 -17.49 16.51
CA PRO A 190 12.85 -16.39 17.32
C PRO A 190 13.59 -16.29 18.65
N GLU A 191 13.67 -15.08 19.21
CA GLU A 191 14.13 -14.87 20.58
C GLU A 191 13.20 -15.61 21.58
N GLY A 192 13.75 -15.99 22.74
CA GLY A 192 12.97 -16.62 23.81
C GLY A 192 11.82 -15.74 24.31
N GLY A 193 10.68 -16.36 24.62
CA GLY A 193 9.48 -15.64 25.08
C GLY A 193 8.58 -15.11 23.95
N TYR A 194 8.82 -15.55 22.70
CA TYR A 194 7.96 -15.30 21.54
C TYR A 194 7.27 -16.60 21.08
N PRO A 195 6.07 -16.52 20.48
CA PRO A 195 5.38 -15.30 20.05
C PRO A 195 4.76 -14.46 21.17
N LYS A 196 4.49 -13.20 20.85
CA LYS A 196 3.69 -12.28 21.67
C LYS A 196 2.43 -11.85 20.91
N ASP A 197 1.45 -11.37 21.65
CA ASP A 197 0.21 -10.83 21.08
C ASP A 197 0.46 -9.50 20.34
N ALA A 198 -0.02 -9.38 19.11
CA ALA A 198 0.12 -8.15 18.33
C ALA A 198 -0.64 -6.97 18.95
N ALA A 199 -1.65 -7.20 19.81
CA ALA A 199 -2.33 -6.14 20.55
C ALA A 199 -1.42 -5.38 21.53
N LEU A 200 -0.20 -5.87 21.80
CA LEU A 200 0.81 -5.11 22.54
C LEU A 200 1.28 -3.85 21.79
N TRP A 201 1.07 -3.77 20.47
CA TRP A 201 1.30 -2.57 19.68
C TRP A 201 0.05 -1.70 19.76
N ARG A 202 -0.07 -0.86 20.80
CA ARG A 202 -1.28 -0.06 21.02
C ARG A 202 -1.41 1.08 20.01
N GLY A 203 -2.65 1.43 19.70
CA GLY A 203 -3.01 2.52 18.78
C GLY A 203 -2.97 2.16 17.30
N VAL A 204 -2.49 0.96 16.96
CA VAL A 204 -2.39 0.47 15.58
C VAL A 204 -3.19 -0.83 15.43
N PRO A 205 -3.53 -1.27 14.21
CA PRO A 205 -4.21 -2.53 13.99
C PRO A 205 -3.38 -3.72 14.50
N ALA A 206 -4.04 -4.67 15.17
CA ALA A 206 -3.41 -5.91 15.63
C ALA A 206 -3.14 -6.91 14.47
N ASP A 207 -3.82 -6.71 13.34
CA ASP A 207 -3.76 -7.51 12.12
C ASP A 207 -3.41 -6.60 10.90
N PRO A 208 -2.21 -6.00 10.87
CA PRO A 208 -1.79 -5.14 9.76
C PRO A 208 -1.51 -5.97 8.49
N ASP A 209 -1.73 -5.35 7.33
CA ASP A 209 -1.37 -5.92 6.02
C ASP A 209 0.14 -5.86 5.76
N ASP A 210 0.84 -4.87 6.31
CA ASP A 210 2.31 -4.85 6.42
C ASP A 210 2.78 -3.76 7.40
N ILE A 211 4.06 -3.76 7.73
CA ILE A 211 4.72 -2.76 8.58
C ILE A 211 6.06 -2.38 7.95
N ILE A 212 6.42 -1.10 7.94
CA ILE A 212 7.78 -0.67 7.58
C ILE A 212 8.35 0.31 8.60
N SER A 213 9.66 0.30 8.78
CA SER A 213 10.37 1.46 9.34
C SER A 213 10.64 2.47 8.23
N TRP A 214 10.28 3.74 8.40
CA TRP A 214 10.50 4.80 7.41
C TRP A 214 10.85 6.14 8.06
N GLY A 215 11.47 7.05 7.28
CA GLY A 215 11.89 8.37 7.75
C GLY A 215 12.93 8.28 8.87
N GLU A 216 12.65 8.93 10.00
CA GLU A 216 13.51 8.97 11.19
C GLU A 216 13.49 7.67 12.02
N GLY A 217 12.93 6.59 11.47
CA GLY A 217 12.86 5.29 12.14
C GLY A 217 11.51 4.96 12.77
N ASP A 218 10.48 5.76 12.49
CA ASP A 218 9.10 5.49 12.91
C ASP A 218 8.56 4.23 12.22
N ALA A 219 7.67 3.51 12.91
CA ALA A 219 7.02 2.33 12.38
C ALA A 219 5.66 2.71 11.76
N TYR A 220 5.47 2.35 10.50
CA TYR A 220 4.26 2.61 9.74
C TYR A 220 3.50 1.31 9.56
N PHE A 221 2.30 1.24 10.13
CA PHE A 221 1.40 0.09 10.03
C PHE A 221 0.43 0.36 8.90
N PHE A 222 0.29 -0.57 7.95
CA PHE A 222 -0.63 -0.45 6.82
C PHE A 222 -1.79 -1.43 6.99
N LYS A 223 -3.00 -0.98 6.68
CA LYS A 223 -4.19 -1.83 6.60
C LYS A 223 -5.20 -1.22 5.63
N ASP A 224 -5.70 -2.02 4.70
CA ASP A 224 -6.61 -1.60 3.65
C ASP A 224 -6.04 -0.41 2.85
N ASN A 225 -6.67 0.77 2.92
CA ASN A 225 -6.21 2.00 2.29
C ASN A 225 -5.72 3.04 3.32
N LEU A 226 -5.43 2.58 4.54
CA LEU A 226 -5.04 3.41 5.67
C LEU A 226 -3.67 3.03 6.21
N TYR A 227 -3.00 3.98 6.83
CA TYR A 227 -1.79 3.73 7.60
C TYR A 227 -1.75 4.51 8.91
N TRP A 228 -1.06 3.96 9.90
CA TRP A 228 -0.83 4.54 11.22
C TRP A 228 0.67 4.71 11.44
N VAL A 229 1.06 5.78 12.14
CA VAL A 229 2.48 6.06 12.42
C VAL A 229 2.71 5.95 13.92
N MET A 230 3.50 4.95 14.31
CA MET A 230 3.98 4.82 15.67
C MET A 230 5.32 5.55 15.80
N GLN A 231 5.30 6.65 16.54
CA GLN A 231 6.47 7.50 16.70
C GLN A 231 7.39 7.00 17.80
N ARG A 232 8.71 7.07 17.54
CA ARG A 232 9.76 6.90 18.58
C ARG A 232 9.67 5.60 19.39
N GLY A 233 9.10 4.54 18.82
CA GLY A 233 9.05 3.21 19.42
C GLY A 233 8.13 3.07 20.63
N GLY A 234 7.18 4.00 20.83
CA GLY A 234 6.21 3.91 21.90
C GLY A 234 5.13 2.87 21.61
N LEU A 235 5.16 1.74 22.32
CA LEU A 235 4.11 0.70 22.29
C LEU A 235 2.79 1.14 22.97
N ASP A 236 2.76 2.35 23.55
CA ASP A 236 1.70 2.85 24.44
C ASP A 236 1.03 4.12 23.89
N GLN A 237 0.91 4.24 22.57
CA GLN A 237 0.15 5.34 21.96
C GLN A 237 -1.32 4.96 21.87
N ASP A 238 -2.12 5.35 22.86
CA ASP A 238 -3.53 4.96 22.94
C ASP A 238 -4.42 5.54 21.81
N ASN A 239 -3.97 6.60 21.14
CA ASN A 239 -4.72 7.20 20.02
C ASN A 239 -3.78 7.61 18.87
N VAL A 240 -3.72 6.79 17.82
CA VAL A 240 -3.03 7.11 16.57
C VAL A 240 -4.08 7.27 15.47
N THR A 241 -4.16 8.47 14.90
CA THR A 241 -5.10 8.76 13.81
C THR A 241 -4.61 8.14 12.50
N PRO A 242 -5.43 7.33 11.80
CA PRO A 242 -5.07 6.81 10.50
C PRO A 242 -4.98 7.93 9.44
N LYS A 243 -4.15 7.69 8.44
CA LYS A 243 -3.98 8.54 7.25
C LYS A 243 -4.16 7.72 5.99
N SER A 244 -4.39 8.37 4.85
CA SER A 244 -4.67 7.69 3.58
C SER A 244 -3.40 7.26 2.87
N ILE A 245 -3.29 5.96 2.53
CA ILE A 245 -2.22 5.45 1.68
C ILE A 245 -2.30 6.12 0.30
N ALA A 246 -3.49 6.10 -0.30
CA ALA A 246 -3.73 6.65 -1.63
C ALA A 246 -3.26 8.10 -1.78
N VAL A 247 -3.59 8.97 -0.82
CA VAL A 247 -3.25 10.40 -0.89
C VAL A 247 -1.76 10.61 -0.61
N ASP A 248 -1.26 10.11 0.51
CA ASP A 248 0.06 10.50 1.02
C ASP A 248 1.21 9.77 0.31
N TRP A 249 1.02 8.48 0.02
CA TRP A 249 2.07 7.63 -0.55
C TRP A 249 1.94 7.50 -2.07
N LEU A 250 0.70 7.46 -2.56
CA LEU A 250 0.44 7.08 -3.94
C LEU A 250 -0.02 8.22 -4.82
N ARG A 251 -0.05 9.47 -4.32
CA ARG A 251 -0.35 10.67 -5.13
C ARG A 251 -1.71 10.57 -5.83
N CYS A 252 -2.70 10.00 -5.15
CA CYS A 252 -4.08 10.03 -5.58
C CYS A 252 -4.75 11.33 -5.13
N PRO A 253 -5.73 11.86 -5.88
CA PRO A 253 -6.53 12.97 -5.43
C PRO A 253 -7.24 12.63 -4.12
N HIS A 254 -7.39 13.63 -3.25
CA HIS A 254 -8.25 13.50 -2.09
C HIS A 254 -9.69 13.31 -2.58
N VAL A 255 -10.29 12.15 -2.32
CA VAL A 255 -11.71 11.93 -2.57
C VAL A 255 -12.44 12.43 -1.32
N PRO A 256 -13.21 13.53 -1.39
CA PRO A 256 -14.03 13.95 -0.26
C PRO A 256 -15.00 12.81 0.07
N THR A 257 -15.10 12.43 1.34
CA THR A 257 -16.14 11.49 1.79
C THR A 257 -17.49 12.04 1.32
N PRO A 258 -18.32 11.28 0.58
CA PRO A 258 -19.64 11.75 0.22
C PRO A 258 -20.40 12.02 1.52
N THR A 259 -20.66 13.30 1.78
CA THR A 259 -21.54 13.72 2.87
C THR A 259 -22.83 12.92 2.71
N PRO A 260 -23.34 12.25 3.76
CA PRO A 260 -24.67 11.68 3.70
C PRO A 260 -25.60 12.82 3.31
N HIS A 261 -26.15 12.77 2.10
CA HIS A 261 -27.19 13.70 1.71
C HIS A 261 -28.36 13.39 2.64
N LEU A 262 -28.48 14.19 3.70
CA LEU A 262 -29.72 14.29 4.45
C LEU A 262 -30.81 14.53 3.40
N PRO A 263 -31.88 13.71 3.37
CA PRO A 263 -32.95 13.91 2.40
C PRO A 263 -33.43 15.36 2.51
N ALA A 264 -33.37 16.06 1.39
CA ALA A 264 -33.85 17.44 1.29
C ALA A 264 -35.28 17.46 1.80
N ASN A 265 -35.48 18.10 2.95
CA ASN A 265 -36.77 18.20 3.59
C ASN A 265 -37.68 19.01 2.67
N PRO A 266 -38.77 18.45 2.10
CA PRO A 266 -39.66 19.21 1.25
C PRO A 266 -40.33 20.30 2.09
N HIS A 267 -40.09 21.56 1.73
CA HIS A 267 -40.74 22.73 2.32
C HIS A 267 -42.27 22.52 2.43
N PRO A 268 -42.88 22.67 3.62
CA PRO A 268 -44.32 22.86 3.72
C PRO A 268 -44.65 24.30 3.32
N ARG A 269 -45.44 24.46 2.25
CA ARG A 269 -46.12 25.71 1.97
C ARG A 269 -47.15 25.96 3.08
N GLY A 270 -46.99 27.09 3.75
CA GLY A 270 -48.08 28.01 4.09
C GLY A 270 -49.21 27.52 5.01
N LYS A 271 -49.19 28.11 6.21
CA LYS A 271 -50.30 28.64 7.02
C LYS A 271 -50.52 28.00 8.40
N ASP A 272 -50.64 28.95 9.32
CA ASP A 272 -51.21 28.95 10.66
C ASP A 272 -50.34 28.41 11.81
N CYS A 273 -49.52 29.34 12.33
CA CYS A 273 -49.07 29.31 13.72
C CYS A 273 -50.26 29.68 14.62
N SER A 274 -50.81 28.71 15.34
CA SER A 274 -51.56 28.96 16.57
C SER A 274 -50.67 28.55 17.75
N CYS A 275 -50.29 29.53 18.57
CA CYS A 275 -49.63 29.27 19.83
C CYS A 275 -50.70 28.94 20.87
N ASP A 276 -50.93 27.64 21.12
CA ASP A 276 -51.60 27.21 22.34
C ASP A 276 -50.56 26.88 23.41
N LEU A 277 -50.47 27.78 24.38
CA LEU A 277 -49.68 27.63 25.58
C LEU A 277 -50.38 26.61 26.48
N SER A 278 -49.85 25.38 26.57
CA SER A 278 -50.31 24.43 27.58
C SER A 278 -49.21 23.48 28.05
N ARG A 279 -48.66 23.85 29.20
CA ARG A 279 -48.31 22.96 30.33
C ARG A 279 -47.14 21.99 30.12
N ALA A 280 -45.99 22.38 30.68
CA ALA A 280 -44.91 21.50 31.05
C ALA A 280 -45.42 20.30 31.87
N SER A 281 -45.12 19.07 31.42
CA SER A 281 -45.14 17.89 32.28
C SER A 281 -43.72 17.37 32.43
N ALA A 282 -43.13 17.64 33.58
CA ALA A 282 -41.92 16.97 34.05
C ALA A 282 -42.23 15.47 34.20
N ILE A 283 -41.57 14.63 33.42
CA ILE A 283 -41.59 13.17 33.61
C ILE A 283 -40.55 12.83 34.69
N PRO A 284 -40.89 12.03 35.72
CA PRO A 284 -40.04 11.85 36.89
C PRO A 284 -38.93 10.83 36.60
N ILE A 285 -37.68 11.28 36.59
CA ILE A 285 -36.49 10.40 36.54
C ILE A 285 -36.20 9.77 37.93
N CYS A 286 -37.08 9.96 38.93
CA CYS A 286 -36.80 9.61 40.32
C CYS A 286 -37.28 8.22 40.78
N SER A 287 -37.93 7.42 39.93
CA SER A 287 -38.50 6.12 40.37
C SER A 287 -37.59 4.91 40.14
N TRP A 288 -36.57 5.00 39.28
CA TRP A 288 -35.65 3.87 39.03
C TRP A 288 -34.44 3.84 39.97
N LEU A 289 -34.02 4.99 40.50
CA LEU A 289 -32.90 5.06 41.45
C LEU A 289 -33.29 4.56 42.86
N ILE A 290 -34.55 4.75 43.28
CA ILE A 290 -35.06 4.24 44.56
C ILE A 290 -35.20 2.72 44.53
N LEU A 291 -35.66 2.15 43.40
CA LEU A 291 -35.75 0.69 43.23
C LEU A 291 -34.38 0.00 43.25
N LEU A 292 -33.36 0.60 42.63
CA LEU A 292 -31.98 0.09 42.69
C LEU A 292 -31.38 0.15 44.09
N SER A 293 -31.65 1.22 44.85
CA SER A 293 -31.20 1.35 46.24
C SER A 293 -31.81 0.29 47.17
N VAL A 294 -33.10 -0.02 47.02
CA VAL A 294 -33.79 -1.03 47.85
C VAL A 294 -33.32 -2.45 47.50
N VAL A 295 -33.06 -2.74 46.21
CA VAL A 295 -32.52 -4.04 45.78
C VAL A 295 -31.10 -4.26 46.30
N VAL A 296 -30.23 -3.23 46.26
CA VAL A 296 -28.87 -3.34 46.81
C VAL A 296 -28.88 -3.57 48.33
N GLN A 297 -29.78 -2.90 49.07
CA GLN A 297 -29.89 -3.13 50.52
C GLN A 297 -30.43 -4.52 50.88
N LEU A 298 -31.38 -5.06 50.12
CA LEU A 298 -31.89 -6.43 50.31
C LEU A 298 -30.83 -7.51 50.00
N ILE A 299 -29.97 -7.27 49.01
CA ILE A 299 -28.86 -8.17 48.68
C ILE A 299 -27.79 -8.13 49.79
N CYS A 300 -27.43 -6.94 50.28
CA CYS A 300 -26.47 -6.80 51.39
C CYS A 300 -26.97 -7.47 52.68
N PHE A 301 -28.26 -7.38 53.00
CA PHE A 301 -28.83 -7.99 54.21
C PHE A 301 -28.84 -9.53 54.16
N LYS A 302 -28.94 -10.13 52.96
CA LYS A 302 -28.82 -11.60 52.79
C LYS A 302 -27.39 -12.13 52.87
N LEU A 303 -26.38 -11.28 52.70
CA LEU A 303 -24.96 -11.66 52.75
C LEU A 303 -24.34 -11.50 54.15
N THR A 304 -25.07 -10.91 55.10
CA THR A 304 -24.62 -10.68 56.49
C THR A 304 -25.43 -11.46 57.54
N ARG A 305 -26.17 -12.49 57.11
CA ARG A 305 -26.85 -13.44 57.99
C ARG A 305 -26.48 -14.87 57.64
#